data_AF-A0A6G0Y8A3-F1
#
_entry.id   AF-A0A6G0Y8A3-F1
#
_cell.length_a   1.000
_cell.length_b   1.000
_cell.length_c   1.000
_cell.angle_alpha   90.00
_cell.angle_beta   90.00
_cell.angle_gamma   90.00
#
_symmetry.space_group_name_H-M   'P 1'
#
loop_
_entity.id
_entity.type
_entity.pdbx_description
1 polymer ?
#
loop_
_entity_poly.entity_id
_entity_poly.type
_entity_poly.pdbx_seq_one_letter_code
_entity_poly.pdbx_strand_id
1 'polypeptide(L)'
;MYYLFLHENESQELTLEVLNLEKPKTYKIFFGIQKATEIIQDNLGFLYYKNKKTKKKIYLVCIEKKSGNSCRASAHISSDPNDDKLILSKQHNHKLTSFKEEVPIKEANID
;
A
#
# COMPACT_ATOMS: atom_id res chain seq x y z
N MET A 1 -39.30 42.54 30.05
CA MET A 1 -39.17 42.24 28.61
C MET A 1 -38.80 40.78 28.47
N TYR A 2 -39.66 39.99 27.82
CA TYR A 2 -39.35 38.65 27.33
C TYR A 2 -38.32 38.72 26.21
N TYR A 3 -37.33 37.83 26.20
CA TYR A 3 -37.11 36.83 25.14
C TYR A 3 -35.97 35.88 25.53
N LEU A 4 -36.32 34.60 25.65
CA LEU A 4 -35.42 33.43 25.69
C LEU A 4 -34.74 33.27 24.33
N PHE A 5 -33.48 32.84 24.32
CA PHE A 5 -32.99 31.82 23.38
C PHE A 5 -31.71 31.20 23.96
N LEU A 6 -31.89 30.05 24.61
CA LEU A 6 -30.86 29.02 24.67
C LEU A 6 -30.64 28.58 23.21
N HIS A 7 -29.43 28.77 22.70
CA HIS A 7 -28.99 28.00 21.55
C HIS A 7 -27.73 27.26 21.98
N GLU A 8 -27.95 25.97 22.23
CA GLU A 8 -26.92 24.94 22.23
C GLU A 8 -26.05 25.14 20.99
N ASN A 9 -24.76 25.40 21.21
CA ASN A 9 -23.75 25.17 20.20
C ASN A 9 -23.20 23.76 20.41
N GLU A 10 -24.06 22.76 20.21
CA GLU A 10 -23.64 21.47 19.66
C GLU A 10 -23.18 21.73 18.22
N SER A 11 -21.91 22.09 18.09
CA SER A 11 -21.24 22.08 16.79
C SER A 11 -20.44 20.80 16.68
N GLN A 12 -21.20 19.74 16.39
CA GLN A 12 -20.86 18.65 15.50
C GLN A 12 -19.71 17.75 15.99
N GLU A 13 -20.10 16.60 16.52
CA GLU A 13 -19.38 15.35 16.27
C GLU A 13 -18.88 15.36 14.83
N LEU A 14 -17.58 15.59 14.64
CA LEU A 14 -16.95 15.41 13.34
C LEU A 14 -17.09 13.93 13.05
N THR A 15 -18.10 13.61 12.25
CA THR A 15 -18.54 12.26 12.00
C THR A 15 -17.33 11.45 11.58
N LEU A 16 -17.26 10.27 12.19
CA LEU A 16 -16.40 9.15 11.85
C LEU A 16 -16.70 8.64 10.43
N GLU A 17 -16.96 9.53 9.47
CA GLU A 17 -16.92 9.30 8.04
C GLU A 17 -15.45 9.15 7.65
N VAL A 18 -14.94 7.99 8.05
CA VAL A 18 -14.12 7.12 7.22
C VAL A 18 -13.53 7.87 6.02
N LEU A 19 -12.35 8.48 6.23
CA LEU A 19 -11.35 8.52 5.18
C LEU A 19 -11.21 7.07 4.72
N ASN A 20 -11.97 6.70 3.68
CA ASN A 20 -11.78 5.50 2.89
C ASN A 20 -10.43 5.67 2.19
N LEU A 21 -9.36 5.60 2.98
CA LEU A 21 -8.03 5.31 2.49
C LEU A 21 -8.16 3.93 1.86
N GLU A 22 -8.32 3.94 0.53
CA GLU A 22 -8.42 2.72 -0.25
C GLU A 22 -7.31 1.78 0.20
N LYS A 23 -7.71 0.57 0.60
CA LYS A 23 -6.76 -0.46 1.01
C LYS A 23 -6.47 -1.34 -0.19
N PRO A 24 -5.21 -1.71 -0.41
CA PRO A 24 -4.89 -2.65 -1.46
C PRO A 24 -5.56 -4.00 -1.15
N LYS A 25 -6.02 -4.67 -2.20
CA LYS A 25 -6.70 -5.97 -2.14
C LYS A 25 -5.85 -7.06 -2.74
N THR A 26 -5.23 -6.77 -3.89
CA THR A 26 -4.47 -7.75 -4.67
C THR A 26 -3.09 -7.24 -5.04
N TYR A 27 -2.23 -8.13 -5.55
CA TYR A 27 -0.88 -7.78 -5.99
C TYR A 27 -0.45 -8.47 -7.29
N LYS A 28 0.56 -7.90 -7.93
CA LYS A 28 1.31 -8.48 -9.05
C LYS A 28 2.80 -8.53 -8.70
N ILE A 29 3.52 -9.51 -9.27
CA ILE A 29 4.97 -9.65 -9.09
C ILE A 29 5.66 -9.26 -10.40
N PHE A 30 6.65 -8.38 -10.30
CA PHE A 30 7.54 -8.01 -11.40
C PHE A 30 8.96 -8.48 -11.09
N PHE A 31 9.62 -9.07 -12.10
CA PHE A 31 11.00 -9.51 -11.97
C PHE A 31 11.94 -8.46 -12.53
N GLY A 32 12.84 -7.93 -11.70
CA GLY A 32 13.88 -7.02 -12.16
C GLY A 32 14.97 -7.75 -12.96
N ILE A 33 15.19 -7.31 -14.20
CA ILE A 33 16.18 -7.91 -15.13
C ILE A 33 17.61 -7.89 -14.58
N GLN A 34 18.01 -6.83 -13.88
CA GLN A 34 19.42 -6.61 -13.52
C GLN A 34 19.83 -7.16 -12.15
N LYS A 35 18.87 -7.48 -11.26
CA LYS A 35 19.18 -7.88 -9.87
C LYS A 35 18.42 -9.10 -9.38
N ALA A 36 17.65 -9.78 -10.24
CA ALA A 36 16.74 -10.86 -9.85
C ALA A 36 15.83 -10.48 -8.65
N THR A 37 15.55 -9.19 -8.49
CA THR A 37 14.72 -8.67 -7.40
C THR A 37 13.27 -8.75 -7.80
N GLU A 38 12.49 -9.49 -7.03
CA GLU A 38 11.03 -9.50 -7.14
C GLU A 38 10.47 -8.21 -6.52
N ILE A 39 9.80 -7.42 -7.34
CA ILE A 39 9.02 -6.25 -6.93
C ILE A 39 7.57 -6.66 -6.85
N ILE A 40 6.93 -6.39 -5.71
CA ILE A 40 5.50 -6.61 -5.55
C ILE A 40 4.83 -5.26 -5.75
N GLN A 41 3.85 -5.20 -6.66
CA GLN A 41 2.99 -4.04 -6.84
C GLN A 41 1.59 -4.36 -6.34
N ASP A 42 0.99 -3.50 -5.52
CA ASP A 42 -0.42 -3.64 -5.18
C ASP A 42 -1.36 -3.05 -6.25
N ASN A 43 -2.65 -3.31 -6.14
CA ASN A 43 -3.64 -2.79 -7.09
C ASN A 43 -3.85 -1.26 -7.02
N LEU A 44 -3.23 -0.56 -6.06
CA LEU A 44 -3.18 0.90 -6.00
C LEU A 44 -1.90 1.44 -6.67
N GLY A 45 -0.98 0.55 -7.05
CA GLY A 45 0.26 0.82 -7.76
C GLY A 45 1.45 1.12 -6.86
N PHE A 46 1.34 0.97 -5.53
CA PHE A 46 2.50 1.05 -4.64
C PHE A 46 3.39 -0.18 -4.76
N LEU A 47 4.69 0.05 -4.58
CA LEU A 47 5.72 -0.96 -4.80
C LEU A 47 6.42 -1.34 -3.50
N TYR A 48 6.72 -2.64 -3.40
CA TYR A 48 7.32 -3.23 -2.23
C TYR A 48 8.44 -4.21 -2.58
N TYR A 49 9.43 -4.29 -1.68
CA TYR A 49 10.41 -5.37 -1.64
C TYR A 49 10.01 -6.44 -0.63
N LYS A 50 10.41 -7.69 -0.88
CA LYS A 50 10.38 -8.76 0.13
C LYS A 50 11.39 -8.43 1.24
N ASN A 51 10.92 -8.42 2.49
CA ASN A 51 11.75 -8.16 3.67
C ASN A 51 12.04 -9.45 4.46
N LYS A 52 11.01 -10.25 4.73
CA LYS A 52 11.14 -11.51 5.48
C LYS A 52 10.13 -12.52 4.99
N LYS A 53 10.54 -13.78 4.82
CA LYS A 53 9.64 -14.90 4.54
C LYS A 53 9.47 -15.80 5.76
N THR A 54 8.27 -16.30 5.95
CA THR A 54 7.92 -17.34 6.93
C THR A 54 7.19 -18.48 6.22
N LYS A 55 6.86 -19.55 6.94
CA LYS A 55 6.09 -20.67 6.37
C LYS A 55 4.73 -20.24 5.80
N LYS A 56 4.09 -19.23 6.40
CA LYS A 56 2.72 -18.78 6.04
C LYS A 56 2.65 -17.43 5.35
N LYS A 57 3.61 -16.54 5.62
CA LYS A 57 3.55 -15.13 5.20
C LYS A 57 4.87 -14.65 4.62
N ILE A 58 4.79 -13.80 3.61
CA ILE A 58 5.90 -13.00 3.10
C ILE A 58 5.63 -11.54 3.50
N TYR A 59 6.53 -10.97 4.30
CA TYR A 59 6.47 -9.58 4.74
C TYR A 59 7.14 -8.67 3.73
N LEU A 60 6.45 -7.58 3.42
CA LEU A 60 6.79 -6.60 2.41
C LEU A 60 7.08 -5.24 3.04
N VAL A 61 8.01 -4.50 2.45
CA VAL A 61 8.32 -3.11 2.83
C VAL A 61 8.32 -2.22 1.60
N CYS A 62 7.80 -1.00 1.74
CA CYS A 62 7.76 -0.06 0.62
C CYS A 62 9.16 0.22 0.06
N ILE A 63 9.25 0.34 -1.27
CA ILE A 63 10.50 0.70 -1.98
C ILE A 63 11.07 2.05 -1.50
N GLU A 64 10.19 3.00 -1.19
CA GLU A 64 10.53 4.35 -0.73
C GLU A 64 11.01 4.40 0.74
N LYS A 65 11.14 3.24 1.42
CA LYS A 65 11.65 3.17 2.79
C LYS A 65 13.09 3.68 2.91
N LYS A 66 13.92 3.41 1.90
CA LYS A 66 15.32 3.86 1.85
C LYS A 66 15.51 5.15 1.03
N SER A 67 14.45 5.63 0.39
CA SER A 67 14.44 6.90 -0.33
C SER A 67 14.20 8.08 0.64
N GLY A 68 14.36 9.32 0.15
CA GLY A 68 14.15 10.54 0.93
C GLY A 68 12.78 10.64 1.62
N ASN A 69 11.75 9.94 1.13
CA ASN A 69 10.41 9.91 1.72
C ASN A 69 10.31 9.12 3.05
N SER A 70 11.31 8.27 3.35
CA SER A 70 11.38 7.45 4.58
C SER A 70 10.09 6.68 4.88
N CYS A 71 9.46 6.11 3.84
CA CYS A 71 8.16 5.47 3.97
C CYS A 71 8.23 4.23 4.87
N ARG A 72 7.38 4.19 5.90
CA ARG A 72 7.29 3.06 6.85
C ARG A 72 6.17 2.08 6.51
N ALA A 73 5.55 2.22 5.34
CA ALA A 73 4.52 1.31 4.88
C ALA A 73 5.06 -0.11 4.78
N SER A 74 4.22 -1.05 5.20
CA SER A 74 4.53 -2.47 5.23
C SER A 74 3.27 -3.24 4.97
N ALA A 75 3.39 -4.35 4.26
CA ALA A 75 2.30 -5.25 3.96
C ALA A 75 2.75 -6.69 4.17
N HIS A 76 1.82 -7.62 4.02
CA HIS A 76 2.16 -9.03 3.88
C HIS A 76 1.22 -9.71 2.90
N ILE A 77 1.77 -10.73 2.24
CA ILE A 77 1.07 -11.65 1.36
C ILE A 77 1.22 -13.08 1.91
N SER A 78 0.39 -13.99 1.43
CA SER A 78 0.55 -15.42 1.73
C SER A 78 1.85 -15.97 1.14
N SER A 79 2.35 -17.05 1.74
CA SER A 79 3.41 -17.86 1.10
C SER A 79 2.85 -18.83 0.05
N ASP A 80 1.53 -18.98 -0.04
CA ASP A 80 0.83 -19.76 -1.07
C ASP A 80 0.80 -18.97 -2.39
N PRO A 81 1.35 -19.51 -3.50
CA PRO A 81 1.34 -18.84 -4.79
C PRO A 81 -0.05 -18.65 -5.40
N ASN A 82 -1.08 -19.36 -4.93
CA ASN A 82 -2.46 -19.22 -5.43
C ASN A 82 -3.26 -18.12 -4.70
N ASP A 83 -2.69 -17.51 -3.66
CA ASP A 83 -3.33 -16.43 -2.91
C ASP A 83 -2.77 -15.07 -3.37
N ASP A 84 -3.62 -14.32 -4.06
CA ASP A 84 -3.33 -13.00 -4.63
C ASP A 84 -3.62 -11.86 -3.66
N LYS A 85 -4.02 -12.15 -2.41
CA LYS A 85 -4.39 -11.12 -1.44
C LYS A 85 -3.16 -10.44 -0.84
N LEU A 86 -3.24 -9.12 -0.78
CA LEU A 86 -2.27 -8.28 -0.08
C LEU A 86 -2.93 -7.59 1.12
N ILE A 87 -2.29 -7.69 2.28
CA ILE A 87 -2.80 -7.09 3.51
C ILE A 87 -1.82 -6.01 3.98
N LEU A 88 -2.27 -4.75 3.90
CA LEU A 88 -1.52 -3.60 4.39
C LEU A 88 -1.49 -3.60 5.91
N SER A 89 -0.29 -3.53 6.48
CA SER A 89 -0.05 -3.46 7.93
C SER A 89 0.27 -2.04 8.40
N LYS A 90 0.88 -1.21 7.55
CA LYS A 90 1.14 0.21 7.79
C LYS A 90 0.89 1.02 6.52
N GLN A 91 0.26 2.18 6.68
CA GLN A 91 -0.12 3.07 5.59
C GLN A 91 1.08 3.78 4.94
N HIS A 92 0.91 4.14 3.67
CA HIS A 92 1.85 5.00 2.94
C HIS A 92 1.72 6.45 3.41
N ASN A 93 2.86 7.15 3.41
CA ASN A 93 2.96 8.59 3.72
C ASN A 93 3.44 9.41 2.51
N HIS A 94 3.40 8.82 1.31
CA HIS A 94 3.79 9.46 0.07
C HIS A 94 2.74 9.17 -1.01
N LYS A 95 2.67 10.06 -2.00
CA LYS A 95 1.90 9.82 -3.23
C LYS A 95 2.61 8.76 -4.08
N LEU A 96 1.89 8.14 -5.00
CA LEU A 96 2.54 7.33 -6.02
C LEU A 96 3.56 8.18 -6.77
N THR A 97 4.83 7.79 -6.68
CA THR A 97 5.85 8.24 -7.60
C THR A 97 5.58 7.51 -8.91
N SER A 98 5.25 8.24 -9.98
CA SER A 98 5.13 7.66 -11.31
C SER A 98 6.41 6.87 -11.60
N PHE A 99 6.29 5.55 -11.74
CA PHE A 99 7.42 4.74 -12.16
C PHE A 99 7.81 5.25 -13.54
N LYS A 100 8.95 5.94 -13.68
CA LYS A 100 9.50 6.21 -15.00
C LYS A 100 9.90 4.85 -15.56
N GLU A 101 9.07 4.33 -16.46
CA GLU A 101 9.40 3.23 -17.37
C GLU A 101 10.63 3.61 -18.20
N GLU A 102 11.81 3.45 -17.61
CA GLU A 102 13.07 3.34 -18.34
C GLU A 102 13.74 1.99 -18.06
N VAL A 103 12.93 0.98 -17.74
CA VAL A 103 13.40 -0.40 -17.64
C VAL A 103 12.49 -1.25 -18.53
N PRO A 104 13.01 -1.90 -19.58
CA PRO A 104 12.21 -2.76 -20.44
C PRO A 104 11.71 -3.94 -19.59
N ILE A 105 10.43 -3.95 -19.22
CA ILE A 105 9.80 -5.07 -18.54
C ILE A 105 9.45 -6.08 -19.63
N LYS A 106 10.14 -7.22 -19.67
CA LYS A 106 9.67 -8.37 -20.46
C LYS A 106 8.69 -9.15 -19.61
N GLU A 107 7.44 -9.19 -20.04
CA GLU A 107 6.47 -10.14 -19.52
C GLU A 107 7.00 -11.55 -19.77
N ALA A 108 7.10 -12.36 -18.72
CA ALA A 108 7.53 -13.74 -18.86
C ALA A 108 6.37 -14.55 -19.42
N ASN A 109 6.39 -14.81 -20.72
CA ASN A 109 5.59 -15.87 -21.33
C ASN A 109 6.19 -17.21 -20.92
N ILE A 110 5.38 -18.05 -20.29
CA ILE A 110 5.70 -19.44 -19.99
C ILE A 110 5.20 -20.24 -21.19
N ASP A 111 6.12 -20.76 -22.00
CA ASP A 111 5.89 -21.86 -22.94
C ASP A 111 6.46 -23.16 -22.35
#